data_AF-G0NQ84-F1
#
_entry.id   AF-G0NQ84-F1
#
_cell.length_a   1.000
_cell.length_b   1.000
_cell.length_c   1.000
_cell.angle_alpha   90.00
_cell.angle_beta   90.00
_cell.angle_gamma   90.00
#
_symmetry.space_group_name_H-M   'P 1'
#
loop_
_entity.id
_entity.type
_entity.pdbx_description
1 polymer ?
#
loop_
_entity_poly.entity_id
_entity_poly.type
_entity_poly.pdbx_seq_one_letter_code
_entity_poly.pdbx_strand_id
1 'polypeptide(L)'
;MNLLVILFSLLFSLVDSDATIANKKKNRELAVEYFNDARYEYSIGLQISNMLELQYNIRLEQEAKKFITCEDIKHGSDYRVQLLQKPFFSKYAVNPDAREIQLNKTSYLENEDFKSKVEFLHPLQYGVGCAELHIKCPYPGGTLLRATAVCLFGPKKTDHISEWEHGKPMSQRDQESASGLCVSSEPLFIRTNRH
;
A
#
# COMPACT_ATOMS: atom_id res chain seq x y z
N MET A 1 -20.49 -34.69 -32.93
CA MET A 1 -20.69 -33.65 -31.89
C MET A 1 -19.37 -32.88 -31.81
N ASN A 2 -19.23 -31.95 -32.74
CA ASN A 2 -17.98 -31.77 -33.50
C ASN A 2 -17.31 -30.45 -33.13
N LEU A 3 -16.00 -30.52 -32.85
CA LEU A 3 -14.92 -29.52 -32.87
C LEU A 3 -15.25 -28.01 -32.70
N LEU A 4 -16.26 -27.50 -33.39
CA LEU A 4 -16.80 -26.13 -33.28
C LEU A 4 -17.24 -25.76 -31.85
N VAL A 5 -17.89 -26.66 -31.12
CA VAL A 5 -18.37 -26.38 -29.75
C VAL A 5 -17.19 -26.24 -28.78
N ILE A 6 -16.16 -27.08 -28.94
CA ILE A 6 -14.94 -27.05 -28.10
C ILE A 6 -14.11 -25.79 -28.39
N LEU A 7 -14.00 -25.38 -29.67
CA LEU A 7 -13.35 -24.12 -30.05
C LEU A 7 -14.09 -22.89 -29.50
N PHE A 8 -15.43 -22.90 -29.49
CA PHE A 8 -16.22 -21.82 -28.89
C PHE A 8 -16.02 -21.74 -27.36
N SER A 9 -15.98 -22.87 -26.66
CA SER A 9 -15.73 -22.90 -25.20
C SER A 9 -14.33 -22.40 -24.81
N LEU A 10 -13.32 -22.69 -25.64
CA LEU A 10 -11.94 -22.23 -25.45
C LEU A 10 -11.78 -20.72 -25.74
N LEU A 11 -12.57 -20.16 -26.66
CA LEU A 11 -12.55 -18.72 -26.95
C LEU A 11 -13.22 -17.90 -25.83
N PHE A 12 -14.28 -18.41 -25.20
CA PHE A 12 -14.92 -17.71 -24.08
C PHE A 12 -14.05 -17.68 -22.80
N SER A 13 -13.33 -18.75 -22.48
CA SER A 13 -12.48 -18.80 -21.27
C SER A 13 -11.22 -17.92 -21.35
N LEU A 14 -10.73 -17.63 -22.57
CA LEU A 14 -9.58 -16.73 -22.78
C LEU A 14 -9.95 -15.26 -22.54
N VAL A 15 -11.14 -14.82 -22.97
CA VAL A 15 -11.58 -13.42 -22.87
C VAL A 15 -11.83 -13.01 -21.41
N ASP A 16 -12.43 -13.89 -20.60
CA ASP A 16 -12.68 -13.64 -19.17
C ASP A 16 -11.38 -13.56 -18.34
N SER A 17 -10.37 -14.32 -18.74
CA SER A 17 -9.06 -14.34 -18.09
C SER A 17 -8.31 -13.02 -18.30
N ASP A 18 -8.31 -12.49 -19.53
CA ASP A 18 -7.62 -11.24 -19.87
C ASP A 18 -8.26 -10.02 -19.20
N ALA A 19 -9.59 -9.93 -19.19
CA ALA A 19 -10.31 -8.86 -18.51
C ALA A 19 -10.04 -8.86 -16.98
N THR A 20 -9.97 -10.06 -16.38
CA THR A 20 -9.65 -10.22 -14.96
C THR A 20 -8.20 -9.81 -14.65
N ILE A 21 -7.25 -10.20 -15.49
CA ILE A 21 -5.83 -9.82 -15.36
C ILE A 21 -5.65 -8.30 -15.52
N ALA A 22 -6.30 -7.70 -16.52
CA ALA A 22 -6.24 -6.26 -16.76
C ALA A 22 -6.83 -5.46 -15.58
N ASN A 23 -7.98 -5.87 -15.05
CA ASN A 23 -8.57 -5.25 -13.87
C ASN A 23 -7.68 -5.39 -12.63
N LYS A 24 -7.07 -6.56 -12.44
CA LYS A 24 -6.13 -6.78 -11.35
C LYS A 24 -4.92 -5.85 -11.46
N LYS A 25 -4.32 -5.76 -12.64
CA LYS A 25 -3.19 -4.84 -12.89
C LYS A 25 -3.58 -3.39 -12.59
N LYS A 26 -4.72 -2.93 -13.09
CA LYS A 26 -5.24 -1.59 -12.83
C LYS A 26 -5.44 -1.31 -11.33
N ASN A 27 -6.01 -2.26 -10.58
CA ASN A 27 -6.21 -2.09 -9.13
C ASN A 27 -4.89 -2.00 -8.36
N ARG A 28 -3.85 -2.70 -8.81
CA ARG A 28 -2.50 -2.63 -8.23
C ARG A 28 -1.86 -1.26 -8.49
N GLU A 29 -1.98 -0.76 -9.71
CA GLU A 29 -1.49 0.57 -10.10
C GLU A 29 -2.19 1.67 -9.29
N LEU A 30 -3.52 1.63 -9.20
CA LEU A 30 -4.30 2.59 -8.40
C LEU A 30 -3.94 2.57 -6.90
N ALA A 31 -3.61 1.40 -6.35
CA ALA A 31 -3.18 1.31 -4.97
C ALA A 31 -1.82 1.99 -4.75
N VAL A 32 -0.86 1.73 -5.64
CA VAL A 32 0.48 2.35 -5.57
C VAL A 32 0.39 3.87 -5.76
N GLU A 33 -0.35 4.32 -6.77
CA GLU A 33 -0.59 5.74 -7.07
C GLU A 33 -1.17 6.45 -5.85
N TYR A 34 -2.28 5.95 -5.30
CA TYR A 34 -2.94 6.54 -4.14
C TYR A 34 -2.00 6.72 -2.93
N PHE A 35 -1.21 5.68 -2.60
CA PHE A 35 -0.31 5.78 -1.45
C PHE A 35 0.91 6.65 -1.73
N ASN A 36 1.47 6.63 -2.95
CA ASN A 36 2.62 7.46 -3.30
C ASN A 36 2.23 8.94 -3.37
N ASP A 37 1.05 9.27 -3.89
CA ASP A 37 0.52 10.65 -3.87
C ASP A 37 0.40 11.16 -2.43
N ALA A 38 -0.15 10.34 -1.53
CA ALA A 38 -0.21 10.69 -0.11
C ALA A 38 1.20 10.89 0.48
N ARG A 39 2.11 9.94 0.24
CA ARG A 39 3.50 10.00 0.74
C ARG A 39 4.23 11.24 0.24
N TYR A 40 3.99 11.64 -1.02
CA TYR A 40 4.55 12.85 -1.61
C TYR A 40 4.09 14.10 -0.86
N GLU A 41 2.78 14.30 -0.71
CA GLU A 41 2.22 15.48 -0.02
C GLU A 41 2.68 15.54 1.44
N TYR A 42 2.68 14.41 2.15
CA TYR A 42 3.17 14.33 3.53
C TYR A 42 4.68 14.56 3.63
N SER A 43 5.48 14.12 2.66
CA SER A 43 6.92 14.39 2.64
C SER A 43 7.21 15.89 2.56
N ILE A 44 6.43 16.63 1.76
CA ILE A 44 6.57 18.08 1.65
C ILE A 44 6.07 18.76 2.93
N GLY A 45 4.83 18.47 3.34
CA GLY A 45 4.18 19.16 4.47
C GLY A 45 4.89 18.93 5.80
N LEU A 46 5.41 17.72 6.03
CA LEU A 46 6.14 17.37 7.26
C LEU A 46 7.66 17.45 7.12
N GLN A 47 8.17 17.80 5.93
CA GLN A 47 9.59 17.88 5.59
C GLN A 47 10.33 16.58 5.85
N ILE A 48 9.86 15.47 5.29
CA ILE A 48 10.47 14.14 5.42
C ILE A 48 11.39 13.91 4.22
N SER A 49 12.69 13.82 4.47
CA SER A 49 13.72 13.78 3.41
C SER A 49 13.99 12.39 2.85
N ASN A 50 13.64 11.32 3.58
CA ASN A 50 13.96 9.93 3.26
C ASN A 50 12.73 9.06 2.86
N MET A 51 11.63 9.68 2.42
CA MET A 51 10.40 8.98 2.04
C MET A 51 10.60 8.15 0.75
N LEU A 52 10.65 6.82 0.87
CA LEU A 52 10.79 5.93 -0.29
C LEU A 52 9.52 5.87 -1.14
N GLU A 53 9.66 5.63 -2.43
CA GLU A 53 8.53 5.27 -3.28
C GLU A 53 8.07 3.83 -2.97
N LEU A 54 6.76 3.64 -2.82
CA LEU A 54 6.18 2.29 -2.75
C LEU A 54 6.06 1.70 -4.15
N GLN A 55 6.31 0.40 -4.25
CA GLN A 55 5.99 -0.38 -5.44
C GLN A 55 5.10 -1.57 -5.06
N TYR A 56 4.33 -2.06 -6.02
CA TYR A 56 3.44 -3.19 -5.76
C TYR A 56 4.24 -4.49 -5.56
N ASN A 57 4.03 -5.15 -4.42
CA ASN A 57 4.71 -6.37 -4.04
C ASN A 57 3.74 -7.55 -4.03
N ILE A 58 3.93 -8.47 -4.97
CA ILE A 58 3.08 -9.65 -5.14
C ILE A 58 3.16 -10.61 -3.94
N ARG A 59 4.32 -10.74 -3.28
CA ARG A 59 4.46 -11.59 -2.09
C ARG A 59 3.59 -11.06 -0.95
N LEU A 60 3.55 -9.74 -0.77
CA LEU A 60 2.68 -9.09 0.21
C LEU A 60 1.19 -9.26 -0.13
N GLU A 61 0.80 -9.16 -1.40
CA GLU A 61 -0.58 -9.47 -1.83
C GLU A 61 -0.96 -10.92 -1.49
N GLN A 62 -0.08 -11.88 -1.78
CA GLN A 62 -0.36 -13.29 -1.50
C GLN A 62 -0.39 -13.58 0.00
N GLU A 63 0.43 -12.91 0.79
CA GLU A 63 0.38 -12.99 2.25
C GLU A 63 -0.93 -12.43 2.79
N ALA A 64 -1.36 -11.26 2.31
CA ALA A 64 -2.63 -10.63 2.67
C ALA A 64 -3.85 -11.53 2.40
N LYS A 65 -3.81 -12.31 1.31
CA LYS A 65 -4.87 -13.26 0.93
C LYS A 65 -5.02 -14.43 1.90
N LYS A 66 -4.02 -14.71 2.74
CA LYS A 66 -4.10 -15.76 3.76
C LYS A 66 -4.98 -15.37 4.94
N PHE A 67 -5.35 -14.09 5.08
CA PHE A 67 -6.25 -13.65 6.14
C PHE A 67 -7.69 -14.02 5.78
N ILE A 68 -8.18 -15.07 6.43
CA ILE A 68 -9.52 -15.61 6.21
C ILE A 68 -10.49 -15.02 7.23
N THR A 69 -10.06 -14.90 8.49
CA THR A 69 -10.83 -14.28 9.57
C THR A 69 -10.20 -12.96 10.03
N CYS A 70 -10.91 -12.21 10.87
CA CYS A 70 -10.40 -10.95 11.39
C CYS A 70 -9.28 -11.15 12.41
N GLU A 71 -9.23 -12.32 13.05
CA GLU A 71 -8.19 -12.72 14.01
C GLU A 71 -6.85 -13.04 13.32
N ASP A 72 -6.88 -13.39 12.03
CA ASP A 72 -5.67 -13.60 11.23
C ASP A 72 -4.91 -12.30 10.95
N ILE A 73 -5.62 -11.17 11.00
CA ILE A 73 -5.12 -9.84 10.62
C ILE A 73 -4.21 -9.30 11.71
N LYS A 74 -2.90 -9.47 11.50
CA LYS A 74 -1.86 -9.00 12.42
C LYS A 74 -0.59 -8.62 11.69
N HIS A 75 0.17 -7.71 12.26
CA HIS A 75 1.47 -7.33 11.73
C HIS A 75 2.42 -8.54 11.70
N GLY A 76 3.24 -8.61 10.67
CA GLY A 76 4.24 -9.65 10.48
C GLY A 76 5.62 -9.24 10.99
N SER A 77 6.59 -10.13 10.80
CA SER A 77 8.00 -9.85 11.12
C SER A 77 8.70 -8.99 10.06
N ASP A 78 8.18 -8.98 8.83
CA ASP A 78 8.68 -8.21 7.67
C ASP A 78 7.59 -7.38 6.98
N TYR A 79 6.45 -7.15 7.64
CA TYR A 79 5.39 -6.29 7.13
C TYR A 79 4.48 -5.72 8.23
N ARG A 80 3.80 -4.62 7.89
CA ARG A 80 2.73 -3.99 8.67
C ARG A 80 1.41 -4.09 7.94
N VAL A 81 0.32 -4.10 8.69
CA VAL A 81 -1.05 -4.24 8.21
C VAL A 81 -1.75 -2.90 8.30
N GLN A 82 -2.45 -2.53 7.24
CA GLN A 82 -3.44 -1.47 7.29
C GLN A 82 -4.78 -1.96 6.74
N LEU A 83 -5.82 -1.72 7.52
CA LEU A 83 -7.19 -2.00 7.14
C LEU A 83 -7.78 -0.83 6.35
N LEU A 84 -8.53 -1.14 5.30
CA LEU A 84 -9.10 -0.16 4.39
C LEU A 84 -10.55 -0.50 4.06
N GLN A 85 -11.33 0.54 3.80
CA GLN A 85 -12.69 0.41 3.28
C GLN A 85 -12.64 0.68 1.78
N LYS A 86 -13.43 -0.01 0.96
CA LYS A 86 -13.60 0.41 -0.42
C LYS A 86 -14.61 1.58 -0.50
N PRO A 87 -14.44 2.54 -1.42
CA PRO A 87 -13.49 2.52 -2.53
C PRO A 87 -12.26 3.42 -2.27
N PHE A 88 -11.46 3.18 -1.22
CA PHE A 88 -10.29 4.04 -0.94
C PHE A 88 -9.30 4.17 -2.12
N PHE A 89 -9.22 3.20 -3.03
CA PHE A 89 -8.44 3.31 -4.27
C PHE A 89 -9.16 4.07 -5.40
N SER A 90 -10.20 4.83 -5.10
CA SER A 90 -10.81 5.70 -6.10
C SER A 90 -9.90 6.89 -6.35
N LYS A 91 -9.76 7.30 -7.60
CA LYS A 91 -9.12 8.57 -8.00
C LYS A 91 -9.72 9.84 -7.35
N TYR A 92 -10.79 9.68 -6.56
CA TYR A 92 -11.49 10.75 -5.86
C TYR A 92 -11.20 10.75 -4.35
N ALA A 93 -10.43 9.78 -3.84
CA ALA A 93 -9.94 9.83 -2.47
C ALA A 93 -8.85 10.91 -2.41
N VAL A 94 -9.22 12.09 -1.92
CA VAL A 94 -8.32 13.25 -1.85
C VAL A 94 -7.51 13.17 -0.57
N ASN A 95 -6.19 13.02 -0.70
CA ASN A 95 -5.28 13.25 0.41
C ASN A 95 -5.16 14.77 0.65
N PRO A 96 -4.98 15.23 1.90
CA PRO A 96 -4.72 16.65 2.16
C PRO A 96 -3.46 17.08 1.39
N ASP A 97 -3.49 18.31 0.85
CA ASP A 97 -2.31 18.85 0.16
C ASP A 97 -1.21 19.22 1.16
N ALA A 98 0.03 19.36 0.69
CA ALA A 98 1.18 19.68 1.53
C ALA A 98 1.01 20.97 2.35
N ARG A 99 0.22 21.94 1.88
CA ARG A 99 0.00 23.21 2.61
C ARG A 99 -0.91 22.96 3.81
N GLU A 100 -1.98 22.19 3.63
CA GLU A 100 -2.85 21.79 4.73
C GLU A 100 -2.09 20.96 5.77
N ILE A 101 -1.24 20.03 5.30
CA ILE A 101 -0.39 19.22 6.17
C ILE A 101 0.59 20.11 6.95
N GLN A 102 1.21 21.08 6.29
CA GLN A 102 2.15 22.01 6.90
C GLN A 102 1.49 22.90 7.96
N LEU A 103 0.28 23.40 7.69
CA LEU A 103 -0.51 24.20 8.64
C LEU A 103 -0.83 23.41 9.92
N ASN A 104 -1.07 22.10 9.79
CA ASN A 104 -1.40 21.21 10.89
C ASN A 104 -0.21 20.35 11.37
N LYS A 105 1.03 20.71 11.00
CA LYS A 105 2.23 19.89 11.24
C LYS A 105 2.37 19.43 12.68
N THR A 106 2.21 20.35 13.64
CA THR A 106 2.30 20.02 15.08
C THR A 106 1.27 18.98 15.49
N SER A 107 0.02 19.11 15.03
CA SER A 107 -1.04 18.14 15.33
C SER A 107 -0.69 16.74 14.82
N TYR A 108 -0.17 16.62 13.59
CA TYR A 108 0.29 15.34 13.06
C TYR A 108 1.49 14.77 13.85
N LEU A 109 2.49 15.63 14.15
CA LEU A 109 3.72 15.23 14.84
C LEU A 109 3.56 15.01 16.35
N GLU A 110 2.43 15.35 16.95
CA GLU A 110 2.14 15.09 18.37
C GLU A 110 1.06 14.02 18.56
N ASN A 111 0.30 13.69 17.51
CA ASN A 111 -0.78 12.71 17.57
C ASN A 111 -0.25 11.27 17.44
N GLU A 112 0.02 10.62 18.58
CA GLU A 112 0.48 9.22 18.64
C GLU A 112 -0.42 8.22 17.89
N ASP A 113 -1.72 8.50 17.80
CA ASP A 113 -2.67 7.70 17.05
C ASP A 113 -2.42 7.79 15.53
N PHE A 114 -2.16 8.99 15.01
CA PHE A 114 -1.75 9.19 13.62
C PHE A 114 -0.42 8.50 13.32
N LYS A 115 0.57 8.70 14.18
CA LYS A 115 1.89 8.07 14.08
C LYS A 115 1.84 6.55 14.07
N SER A 116 0.91 5.98 14.84
CA SER A 116 0.81 4.54 15.02
C SER A 116 -0.09 3.82 14.03
N LYS A 117 -1.02 4.53 13.39
CA LYS A 117 -2.04 3.91 12.53
C LYS A 117 -1.81 4.13 11.05
N VAL A 118 -0.89 5.03 10.65
CA VAL A 118 -0.66 5.37 9.25
C VAL A 118 0.58 4.66 8.71
N GLU A 119 0.47 3.33 8.56
CA GLU A 119 1.57 2.45 8.15
C GLU A 119 2.15 2.80 6.78
N PHE A 120 1.33 3.29 5.85
CA PHE A 120 1.79 3.72 4.53
C PHE A 120 2.67 4.98 4.57
N LEU A 121 2.76 5.73 5.68
CA LEU A 121 3.64 6.90 5.81
C LEU A 121 5.01 6.58 6.40
N HIS A 122 5.29 5.33 6.74
CA HIS A 122 6.61 4.97 7.22
C HIS A 122 7.65 5.11 6.08
N PRO A 123 8.68 5.95 6.21
CA PRO A 123 9.52 6.40 5.10
C PRO A 123 10.32 5.28 4.48
N LEU A 124 10.76 4.31 5.29
CA LEU A 124 11.55 3.17 4.81
C LEU A 124 10.71 1.96 4.37
N GLN A 125 9.38 2.08 4.28
CA GLN A 125 8.56 1.10 3.55
C GLN A 125 8.70 1.37 2.05
N TYR A 126 8.87 0.33 1.25
CA TYR A 126 8.98 0.44 -0.21
C TYR A 126 8.16 -0.62 -0.97
N GLY A 127 7.52 -1.55 -0.27
CA GLY A 127 6.63 -2.55 -0.86
C GLY A 127 5.21 -2.45 -0.30
N VAL A 128 4.21 -2.52 -1.18
CA VAL A 128 2.79 -2.61 -0.79
C VAL A 128 2.09 -3.75 -1.53
N GLY A 129 1.29 -4.55 -0.82
CA GLY A 129 0.44 -5.57 -1.45
C GLY A 129 -0.91 -5.65 -0.75
N CYS A 130 -2.00 -5.66 -1.53
CA CYS A 130 -3.35 -5.50 -0.99
C CYS A 130 -4.29 -6.62 -1.44
N ALA A 131 -5.15 -7.06 -0.54
CA ALA A 131 -6.17 -8.06 -0.80
C ALA A 131 -7.55 -7.61 -0.30
N GLU A 132 -8.59 -8.14 -0.93
CA GLU A 132 -9.94 -8.04 -0.39
C GLU A 132 -10.11 -9.01 0.77
N LEU A 133 -10.81 -8.57 1.81
CA LEU A 133 -11.10 -9.44 2.95
C LEU A 133 -12.29 -10.34 2.63
N HIS A 134 -12.18 -11.62 3.02
CA HIS A 134 -13.27 -12.59 2.89
C HIS A 134 -14.48 -12.21 3.74
N ILE A 135 -14.22 -11.63 4.92
CA ILE A 135 -15.22 -11.09 5.84
C ILE A 135 -14.92 -9.64 6.15
N LYS A 136 -15.95 -8.81 6.34
CA LYS A 136 -15.75 -7.42 6.72
C LYS A 136 -15.25 -7.36 8.17
N CYS A 137 -14.09 -6.75 8.40
CA CYS A 137 -13.48 -6.71 9.73
C CYS A 137 -13.68 -5.37 10.45
N PRO A 138 -13.84 -5.37 11.77
CA PRO A 138 -13.91 -4.14 12.53
C PRO A 138 -12.55 -3.44 12.48
N TYR A 139 -12.55 -2.11 12.46
CA TYR A 139 -11.32 -1.37 12.68
C TYR A 139 -10.91 -1.42 14.15
N PRO A 140 -9.60 -1.45 14.45
CA PRO A 140 -9.09 -1.20 15.79
C PRO A 140 -9.63 0.14 16.33
N GLY A 141 -10.12 0.15 17.57
CA GLY A 141 -10.70 1.35 18.19
C GLY A 141 -12.21 1.52 18.05
N GLY A 142 -12.93 0.59 17.40
CA GLY A 142 -14.38 0.44 17.58
C GLY A 142 -15.29 1.36 16.75
N THR A 143 -14.91 1.71 15.51
CA THR A 143 -15.83 2.40 14.58
C THR A 143 -16.93 1.47 14.04
N LEU A 144 -18.07 2.07 13.66
CA LEU A 144 -19.19 1.38 12.98
C LEU A 144 -18.82 0.93 11.55
N LEU A 145 -17.84 1.57 10.94
CA LEU A 145 -17.33 1.18 9.62
C LEU A 145 -16.58 -0.14 9.73
N ARG A 146 -16.62 -0.94 8.67
CA ARG A 146 -15.90 -2.21 8.60
C ARG A 146 -15.00 -2.22 7.38
N ALA A 147 -13.75 -2.63 7.61
CA ALA A 147 -12.77 -2.82 6.58
C ALA A 147 -13.22 -3.92 5.61
N THR A 148 -13.02 -3.67 4.32
CA THR A 148 -13.32 -4.62 3.24
C THR A 148 -12.06 -5.04 2.49
N ALA A 149 -10.93 -4.40 2.79
CA ALA A 149 -9.64 -4.69 2.21
C ALA A 149 -8.55 -4.53 3.27
N VAL A 150 -7.40 -5.16 3.00
CA VAL A 150 -6.20 -5.07 3.81
C VAL A 150 -5.00 -4.85 2.89
N CYS A 151 -4.11 -3.96 3.27
CA CYS A 151 -2.81 -3.77 2.63
C CYS A 151 -1.70 -4.12 3.60
N LEU A 152 -0.67 -4.77 3.08
CA LEU A 152 0.58 -5.01 3.80
C LEU A 152 1.67 -4.09 3.26
N PHE A 153 2.44 -3.49 4.16
CA PHE A 153 3.57 -2.61 3.86
C PHE A 153 4.85 -3.21 4.42
N GLY A 154 5.89 -3.34 3.59
CA GLY A 154 7.16 -3.95 3.99
C GLY A 154 8.39 -3.20 3.47
N PRO A 155 9.57 -3.47 4.06
CA PRO A 155 9.88 -4.59 4.96
C PRO A 155 9.84 -4.27 6.47
N LYS A 156 9.51 -3.05 6.87
CA LYS A 156 9.71 -2.57 8.24
C LYS A 156 8.65 -3.09 9.20
N LYS A 157 9.07 -3.46 10.42
CA LYS A 157 8.25 -4.09 11.47
C LYS A 157 7.78 -3.12 12.58
N THR A 158 7.83 -1.82 12.31
CA THR A 158 7.71 -0.62 13.19
C THR A 158 8.90 -0.31 14.10
N ASP A 159 9.42 0.92 13.96
CA ASP A 159 9.53 1.93 15.01
C ASP A 159 8.81 3.22 14.52
N HIS A 160 8.13 3.94 15.42
CA HIS A 160 6.96 4.75 15.09
C HIS A 160 7.17 6.14 14.46
N ILE A 161 8.41 6.64 14.38
CA ILE A 161 8.76 7.93 13.75
C ILE A 161 10.24 8.23 13.83
N SER A 162 11.00 7.49 14.64
CA SER A 162 12.46 7.66 14.74
C SER A 162 13.19 7.51 13.40
N GLU A 163 12.57 6.86 12.41
CA GLU A 163 13.11 6.75 11.06
C GLU A 163 12.70 7.91 10.12
N TRP A 164 11.87 8.86 10.57
CA TRP A 164 11.58 10.07 9.81
C TRP A 164 12.77 11.01 9.90
N GLU A 165 13.48 11.13 8.81
CA GLU A 165 14.54 12.13 8.72
C GLU A 165 13.93 13.43 8.23
N HIS A 166 14.13 14.49 9.01
CA HIS A 166 13.61 15.80 8.65
C HIS A 166 14.60 16.58 7.79
N GLY A 167 14.12 17.18 6.71
CA GLY A 167 14.94 17.95 5.78
C GLY A 167 14.19 18.31 4.52
N LYS A 168 14.93 18.78 3.51
CA LYS A 168 14.34 19.00 2.18
C LYS A 168 13.82 17.65 1.65
N PRO A 169 12.57 17.55 1.17
CA PRO A 169 12.05 16.32 0.57
C PRO A 169 13.02 15.78 -0.49
N MET A 170 13.19 14.46 -0.51
CA MET A 170 14.10 13.73 -1.42
C MET A 170 15.60 14.01 -1.26
N SER A 171 16.04 14.84 -0.31
CA SER A 171 17.46 15.23 -0.23
C SER A 171 18.42 14.13 0.23
N GLN A 172 17.92 12.97 0.68
CA GLN A 172 18.75 11.88 1.17
C GLN A 172 19.17 10.88 0.08
N ARG A 173 18.81 11.09 -1.19
CA ARG A 173 19.12 10.15 -2.28
C ARG A 173 19.44 10.88 -3.58
N ASP A 174 20.31 10.27 -4.38
CA ASP A 174 20.78 10.83 -5.66
C ASP A 174 19.79 10.62 -6.83
N GLN A 175 18.72 9.84 -6.63
CA GLN A 175 17.77 9.48 -7.69
C GLN A 175 16.32 9.76 -7.28
N GLU A 176 15.64 10.51 -8.14
CA GLU A 176 14.21 10.84 -8.05
C GLU A 176 13.37 9.78 -8.79
N SER A 177 12.29 9.34 -8.16
CA SER A 177 11.28 8.49 -8.81
C SER A 177 10.31 9.30 -9.67
N ALA A 178 9.50 8.61 -10.48
CA ALA A 178 8.42 9.27 -11.24
C ALA A 178 7.36 9.95 -10.34
N SER A 179 7.26 9.55 -9.07
CA SER A 179 6.36 10.14 -8.07
C SER A 179 6.99 11.27 -7.23
N GLY A 180 8.23 11.68 -7.50
CA GLY A 180 8.91 12.69 -6.69
C GLY A 180 9.24 12.20 -5.28
N LEU A 181 9.54 10.90 -5.15
CA LEU A 181 9.95 10.24 -3.91
C LEU A 181 11.32 9.58 -4.07
N CYS A 182 11.90 9.10 -2.97
CA CYS A 182 13.20 8.44 -2.98
C CYS A 182 13.11 7.03 -3.59
N VAL A 183 14.03 6.66 -4.47
CA VAL A 183 14.11 5.28 -4.99
C VAL A 183 14.80 4.34 -3.98
N SER A 184 14.19 3.18 -3.71
CA SER A 184 14.83 2.13 -2.90
C SER A 184 16.04 1.55 -3.63
N SER A 185 17.14 1.36 -2.91
CA SER A 185 18.35 0.71 -3.42
C SER A 185 18.28 -0.81 -3.34
N GLU A 186 17.29 -1.35 -2.64
CA GLU A 186 17.03 -2.78 -2.56
C GLU A 186 16.05 -3.19 -3.67
N PRO A 187 16.42 -4.15 -4.55
CA PRO A 187 15.49 -4.69 -5.52
C PRO A 187 14.33 -5.38 -4.80
N LEU A 188 13.10 -5.17 -5.28
CA LEU A 188 11.92 -5.96 -4.89
C LEU A 188 12.00 -7.35 -5.52
N PHE A 189 12.98 -8.17 -5.14
CA PHE A 189 13.09 -9.54 -5.63
C PHE A 189 13.15 -10.57 -4.51
N ILE A 190 12.16 -11.46 -4.58
CA ILE A 190 12.14 -12.88 -4.22
C ILE A 190 13.33 -13.30 -3.34
N ARG A 191 13.13 -13.33 -2.02
CA ARG A 191 13.88 -14.29 -1.20
C ARG A 191 13.47 -15.70 -1.67
N THR A 192 14.10 -16.19 -2.73
CA THR A 192 14.15 -17.62 -2.99
C THR A 192 14.91 -18.17 -1.79
N ASN A 193 14.23 -18.97 -0.98
CA ASN A 193 14.85 -19.74 0.08
C ASN A 193 16.09 -20.41 -0.51
N ARG A 194 17.28 -19.97 -0.07
CA ARG A 194 18.48 -20.79 -0.19
C ARG A 194 18.41 -21.79 0.96
N HIS A 195 18.47 -23.05 0.55
CA HIS A 195 18.35 -24.30 1.30
C HIS A 195 18.90 -24.31 2.73
#